data_AF-A0A9K3PR45-F1
#
_entry.id   AF-A0A9K3PR45-F1
#
_cell.length_a   1.000
_cell.length_b   1.000
_cell.length_c   1.000
_cell.angle_alpha   90.00
_cell.angle_beta   90.00
_cell.angle_gamma   90.00
#
_symmetry.space_group_name_H-M   'P 1'
#
loop_
_entity.id
_entity.type
_entity.pdbx_description
1 polymer ?
#
loop_
_entity_poly.entity_id
_entity_poly.type
_entity_poly.pdbx_seq_one_letter_code
_entity_poly.pdbx_strand_id
1 'polypeptide(L)'
;MLASAPSLTDYTNFHGMLCRVGTARRCIQSFDGVALFADQSTYHQNDHDLSSVDYKQKGILLGLSVVNYYLLVLFSLTGACTLVGRTKFLAMQDGLFNQFHPHEAGPMVCSKETKETLCMPPKVLDYIRKRSEDLDYDQDQSQPQDSSTPPLSQACSNDDTVVLKRRFEYEFGGYLSVMMLHFQCSRGRTHLVEVYRLHSDSALGRVVNLLLQPLRFLDLLTRGLASDDARKLE
;
A
#
# COMPACT_ATOMS: atom_id res chain seq x y z
N MET A 1 8.12 -24.81 9.85
CA MET A 1 9.33 -23.99 9.62
C MET A 1 8.87 -22.56 9.41
N LEU A 2 9.33 -21.62 10.24
CA LEU A 2 9.06 -20.20 10.03
C LEU A 2 9.72 -19.77 8.72
N ALA A 3 8.95 -19.22 7.79
CA ALA A 3 9.51 -18.70 6.55
C ALA A 3 10.47 -17.56 6.90
N SER A 4 11.68 -17.58 6.33
CA SER A 4 12.62 -16.47 6.50
C SER A 4 12.01 -15.17 5.96
N ALA A 5 12.26 -14.06 6.66
CA ALA A 5 11.83 -12.74 6.22
C ALA A 5 12.33 -12.46 4.79
N PRO A 6 11.53 -11.79 3.93
CA PRO A 6 11.94 -11.49 2.57
C PRO A 6 13.20 -10.63 2.56
N SER A 7 14.16 -11.02 1.72
CA SER A 7 15.37 -10.25 1.49
C SER A 7 15.07 -8.98 0.69
N LEU A 8 16.06 -8.10 0.61
CA LEU A 8 15.94 -6.91 -0.23
C LEU A 8 15.70 -7.25 -1.71
N THR A 9 16.47 -8.21 -2.21
CA THR A 9 16.35 -8.76 -3.55
C THR A 9 14.98 -9.41 -3.79
N ASP A 10 14.39 -10.04 -2.77
CA ASP A 10 13.02 -10.57 -2.86
C ASP A 10 12.02 -9.44 -3.13
N TYR A 11 12.12 -8.30 -2.41
CA TYR A 11 11.27 -7.14 -2.67
C TYR A 11 11.53 -6.50 -4.03
N THR A 12 12.78 -6.36 -4.45
CA THR A 12 13.11 -5.84 -5.78
C THR A 12 12.48 -6.69 -6.88
N ASN A 13 12.54 -8.02 -6.76
CA ASN A 13 11.93 -8.94 -7.72
C ASN A 13 10.40 -8.91 -7.64
N PHE A 14 9.85 -8.80 -6.44
CA PHE A 14 8.41 -8.70 -6.20
C PHE A 14 7.82 -7.44 -6.85
N HIS A 15 8.44 -6.29 -6.63
CA HIS A 15 8.01 -5.00 -7.19
C HIS A 15 8.37 -4.85 -8.68
N GLY A 16 9.41 -5.55 -9.14
CA GLY A 16 9.71 -5.73 -10.55
C GLY A 16 8.73 -6.68 -11.27
N MET A 17 7.68 -7.17 -10.60
CA MET A 17 6.60 -7.97 -11.18
C MET A 17 7.02 -9.30 -11.81
N LEU A 18 8.24 -9.78 -11.53
CA LEU A 18 8.82 -11.02 -12.07
C LEU A 18 9.34 -11.94 -10.96
N CYS A 19 8.62 -12.03 -9.85
CA CYS A 19 9.01 -12.93 -8.77
C CYS A 19 8.36 -14.32 -8.92
N ARG A 20 9.04 -15.33 -8.35
CA ARG A 20 8.47 -16.68 -8.18
C ARG A 20 7.34 -16.63 -7.17
N VAL A 21 6.35 -17.52 -7.31
CA VAL A 21 5.18 -17.64 -6.41
C VAL A 21 5.57 -17.71 -4.94
N GLY A 22 6.64 -18.44 -4.60
CA GLY A 22 7.15 -18.54 -3.23
C GLY A 22 7.70 -17.22 -2.70
N THR A 23 8.39 -16.43 -3.53
CA THR A 23 8.84 -15.08 -3.17
C THR A 23 7.65 -14.14 -3.03
N ALA A 24 6.71 -14.16 -3.98
CA ALA A 24 5.47 -13.37 -3.91
C ALA A 24 4.74 -13.61 -2.60
N ARG A 25 4.53 -14.89 -2.24
CA ARG A 25 3.85 -15.28 -1.00
C ARG A 25 4.55 -14.71 0.24
N ARG A 26 5.89 -14.84 0.33
CA ARG A 26 6.65 -14.31 1.48
C ARG A 26 6.57 -12.79 1.58
N CYS A 27 6.71 -12.08 0.46
CA CYS A 27 6.57 -10.63 0.41
C CYS A 27 5.16 -10.20 0.81
N ILE A 28 4.12 -10.84 0.28
CA ILE A 28 2.72 -10.53 0.63
C ILE A 28 2.46 -10.75 2.12
N GLN A 29 2.93 -11.88 2.66
CA GLN A 29 2.81 -12.20 4.08
C GLN A 29 3.53 -11.19 4.98
N SER A 30 4.59 -10.55 4.50
CA SER A 30 5.32 -9.54 5.29
C SER A 30 4.60 -8.20 5.45
N PHE A 31 3.56 -7.94 4.64
CA PHE A 31 2.75 -6.71 4.71
C PHE A 31 1.47 -6.85 5.54
N ASP A 32 1.32 -7.98 6.24
CA ASP A 32 0.15 -8.29 7.08
C ASP A 32 -1.20 -8.04 6.36
N GLY A 33 -1.22 -8.31 5.04
CA GLY A 33 -2.42 -8.26 4.20
C GLY A 33 -2.89 -6.88 3.74
N VAL A 34 -2.22 -5.77 4.10
CA VAL A 34 -2.67 -4.42 3.75
C VAL A 34 -1.73 -3.74 2.75
N ALA A 35 -2.25 -3.52 1.54
CA ALA A 35 -1.65 -2.65 0.54
C ALA A 35 -2.63 -1.51 0.22
N LEU A 36 -2.14 -0.28 0.28
CA LEU A 36 -2.89 0.91 -0.12
C LEU A 36 -2.52 1.30 -1.53
N PHE A 37 -3.51 1.32 -2.41
CA PHE A 37 -3.36 1.77 -3.80
C PHE A 37 -3.93 3.18 -3.92
N ALA A 38 -3.12 4.15 -4.32
CA ALA A 38 -3.55 5.53 -4.46
C ALA A 38 -3.02 6.15 -5.77
N ASP A 39 -3.86 6.96 -6.43
CA ASP A 39 -3.46 7.72 -7.61
C ASP A 39 -2.67 8.96 -7.18
N GLN A 40 -1.62 9.33 -7.92
CA GLN A 40 -0.77 10.48 -7.64
C GLN A 40 -1.56 11.79 -7.60
N SER A 41 -2.67 11.88 -8.34
CA SER A 41 -3.58 13.04 -8.28
C SER A 41 -4.07 13.31 -6.83
N THR A 42 -4.25 12.26 -6.04
CA THR A 42 -4.62 12.32 -4.60
C THR A 42 -3.53 13.00 -3.74
N TYR A 43 -2.29 13.03 -4.21
CA TYR A 43 -1.12 13.57 -3.50
C TYR A 43 -0.78 15.01 -3.92
N HIS A 44 -1.23 15.45 -5.10
CA HIS A 44 -0.94 16.80 -5.62
C HIS A 44 -1.93 17.86 -5.14
N GLN A 45 -3.11 17.46 -4.66
CA GLN A 45 -4.05 18.41 -4.09
C GLN A 45 -3.54 18.89 -2.72
N ASN A 46 -3.03 20.12 -2.70
CA ASN A 46 -2.93 20.95 -1.48
C ASN A 46 -4.32 21.29 -0.89
N ASP A 47 -5.40 20.65 -1.37
CA ASP A 47 -6.72 20.84 -0.81
C ASP A 47 -6.73 20.26 0.60
N HIS A 48 -6.83 21.18 1.56
CA HIS A 48 -7.07 20.93 2.97
C HIS A 48 -8.30 20.05 3.25
N ASP A 49 -9.07 19.68 2.23
CA ASP A 49 -10.29 18.89 2.33
C ASP A 49 -10.14 17.41 1.93
N LEU A 50 -8.92 16.89 2.06
CA LEU A 50 -8.70 15.44 2.16
C LEU A 50 -9.53 14.83 3.30
N SER A 51 -10.09 15.65 4.22
CA SER A 51 -11.07 15.33 5.28
C SER A 51 -12.19 14.38 4.82
N SER A 52 -12.60 14.48 3.55
CA SER A 52 -13.71 13.71 2.96
C SER A 52 -13.29 12.49 2.12
N VAL A 53 -11.99 12.27 1.88
CA VAL A 53 -11.54 11.04 1.21
C VAL A 53 -11.67 9.88 2.19
N ASP A 54 -12.84 9.25 2.16
CA ASP A 54 -13.03 7.95 2.78
C ASP A 54 -12.19 6.95 1.99
N TYR A 55 -11.02 6.61 2.52
CA TYR A 55 -10.13 5.61 1.92
C TYR A 55 -10.79 4.23 1.90
N LYS A 56 -11.85 3.98 2.70
CA LYS A 56 -12.70 2.79 2.52
C LYS A 56 -13.51 2.87 1.22
N GLN A 57 -13.87 4.07 0.77
CA GLN A 57 -14.77 4.28 -0.35
C GLN A 57 -14.05 4.49 -1.69
N LYS A 58 -12.89 5.16 -1.70
CA LYS A 58 -12.10 5.43 -2.92
C LYS A 58 -10.82 4.60 -3.07
N GLY A 59 -10.26 4.10 -1.97
CA GLY A 59 -9.16 3.13 -2.04
C GLY A 59 -9.70 1.78 -2.47
N ILE A 60 -9.00 1.09 -3.38
CA ILE A 60 -9.26 -0.32 -3.60
C ILE A 60 -8.47 -1.08 -2.53
N LEU A 61 -9.13 -1.37 -1.41
CA LEU A 61 -8.62 -2.30 -0.39
C LEU A 61 -8.75 -3.73 -0.93
N LEU A 62 -7.95 -4.05 -1.95
CA LEU A 62 -7.78 -5.43 -2.37
C LEU A 62 -6.93 -6.12 -1.30
N GLY A 63 -7.52 -7.10 -0.62
CA GLY A 63 -6.73 -8.03 0.19
C GLY A 63 -5.59 -8.57 -0.66
N LEU A 64 -4.35 -8.29 -0.25
CA LEU A 64 -3.18 -8.66 -1.03
C LEU A 64 -3.04 -10.18 -0.96
N SER A 65 -3.45 -10.87 -2.02
CA SER A 65 -3.30 -12.31 -2.19
C SER A 65 -2.36 -12.59 -3.36
N VAL A 66 -1.75 -13.78 -3.39
CA VAL A 66 -0.88 -14.19 -4.51
C VAL A 66 -1.63 -14.13 -5.84
N VAL A 67 -2.90 -14.54 -5.86
CA VAL A 67 -3.74 -14.50 -7.06
C VAL A 67 -3.98 -13.05 -7.49
N ASN A 68 -4.41 -12.18 -6.57
CA ASN A 68 -4.67 -10.78 -6.85
C ASN A 68 -3.41 -10.06 -7.35
N TYR A 69 -2.25 -10.38 -6.76
CA TYR A 69 -0.96 -9.87 -7.22
C TYR A 69 -0.72 -10.23 -8.69
N TYR A 70 -0.80 -11.51 -9.09
CA TYR A 70 -0.54 -11.89 -10.48
C TYR A 70 -1.61 -11.38 -11.45
N LEU A 71 -2.87 -11.26 -11.03
CA LEU A 71 -3.90 -10.60 -11.82
C LEU A 71 -3.58 -9.13 -12.02
N LEU A 72 -3.13 -8.43 -10.98
CA LEU A 72 -2.69 -7.03 -11.09
C LEU A 72 -1.49 -6.91 -12.03
N VAL A 73 -0.49 -7.77 -11.91
CA VAL A 73 0.67 -7.82 -12.82
C VAL A 73 0.23 -8.01 -14.27
N LEU A 74 -0.72 -8.92 -14.51
CA LEU A 74 -1.25 -9.22 -15.83
C LEU A 74 -2.05 -8.05 -16.42
N PHE A 75 -3.02 -7.53 -15.67
CA PHE A 75 -3.95 -6.50 -16.16
C PHE A 75 -3.33 -5.10 -16.24
N SER A 76 -2.33 -4.80 -15.41
CA SER A 76 -1.59 -3.53 -15.48
C SER A 76 -0.55 -3.50 -16.62
N LEU A 77 -0.34 -4.63 -17.30
CA LEU A 77 0.73 -4.85 -18.29
C LEU A 77 2.14 -4.60 -17.75
N THR A 78 2.29 -4.45 -16.43
CA THR A 78 3.58 -4.20 -15.78
C THR A 78 4.52 -5.39 -15.98
N GLY A 79 4.01 -6.62 -15.85
CA GLY A 79 4.77 -7.83 -16.13
C GLY A 79 5.24 -7.92 -17.58
N ALA A 80 4.35 -7.57 -18.54
CA ALA A 80 4.73 -7.53 -19.96
C ALA A 80 5.81 -6.49 -20.23
N CYS A 81 5.73 -5.31 -19.60
CA CYS A 81 6.77 -4.29 -19.71
C CYS A 81 8.11 -4.78 -19.15
N THR A 82 8.10 -5.50 -18.04
CA THR A 82 9.34 -6.04 -17.47
C THR A 82 9.93 -7.12 -18.36
N LEU A 83 9.11 -8.02 -18.93
CA LEU A 83 9.56 -9.05 -19.87
C LEU A 83 10.19 -8.45 -21.14
N VAL A 84 9.66 -7.33 -21.65
CA VAL A 84 10.22 -6.63 -22.83
C VAL A 84 11.40 -5.71 -22.44
N GLY A 85 11.81 -5.68 -21.16
CA GLY A 85 12.92 -4.83 -20.70
C GLY A 85 12.59 -3.33 -20.71
N ARG A 86 11.30 -2.97 -20.70
CA ARG A 86 10.82 -1.58 -20.67
C ARG A 86 10.47 -1.09 -19.26
N THR A 87 10.67 -1.94 -18.25
CA THR A 87 10.62 -1.51 -16.84
C THR A 87 11.96 -0.91 -16.46
N LYS A 88 11.97 0.36 -16.07
CA LYS A 88 13.14 0.99 -15.47
C LYS A 88 12.96 1.03 -13.97
N PHE A 89 13.97 0.54 -13.26
CA PHE A 89 14.11 0.76 -11.83
C PHE A 89 14.82 2.09 -11.63
N LEU A 90 14.13 3.05 -11.04
CA LEU A 90 14.61 4.43 -10.90
C LEU A 90 15.43 4.57 -9.62
N ALA A 91 14.83 4.24 -8.48
CA ALA A 91 15.48 4.43 -7.20
C ALA A 91 15.16 3.32 -6.20
N MET A 92 16.19 2.98 -5.45
CA MET A 92 16.08 2.27 -4.19
C MET A 92 16.56 3.16 -3.06
N GLN A 93 15.78 3.26 -1.99
CA GLN A 93 16.26 3.85 -0.77
C GLN A 93 15.90 2.97 0.42
N ASP A 94 16.93 2.46 1.09
CA ASP A 94 16.83 1.83 2.40
C ASP A 94 17.37 2.79 3.45
N GLY A 95 16.63 2.97 4.54
CA GLY A 95 17.06 3.80 5.66
C GLY A 95 15.93 4.13 6.62
N LEU A 96 16.27 4.52 7.85
CA LEU A 96 15.35 5.20 8.76
C LEU A 96 15.13 6.62 8.22
N PHE A 97 14.19 6.76 7.29
CA PHE A 97 13.70 8.09 6.93
C PHE A 97 12.90 8.64 8.10
N ASN A 98 13.12 9.92 8.41
CA ASN A 98 12.40 10.78 9.35
C ASN A 98 11.34 10.03 10.18
N GLN A 99 11.57 9.83 11.48
CA GLN A 99 10.50 9.39 12.37
C GLN A 99 9.36 10.39 12.25
N PHE A 100 8.18 9.92 11.83
CA PHE A 100 7.04 10.79 11.63
C PHE A 100 6.28 10.91 12.94
N HIS A 101 6.40 12.07 13.57
CA HIS A 101 5.57 12.41 14.72
C HIS A 101 4.20 12.95 14.25
N PRO A 102 3.10 12.65 14.97
CA PRO A 102 1.74 12.99 14.55
C PRO A 102 1.45 14.48 14.35
N HIS A 103 2.31 15.38 14.86
CA HIS A 103 2.05 16.82 14.93
C HIS A 103 2.94 17.69 14.02
N GLU A 104 3.89 17.11 13.29
CA GLU A 104 4.75 17.86 12.37
C GLU A 104 4.16 17.86 10.95
N ALA A 105 4.47 18.92 10.19
CA ALA A 105 4.04 19.05 8.79
C ALA A 105 4.30 17.75 8.02
N GLY A 106 3.28 17.28 7.29
CA GLY A 106 3.27 15.96 6.66
C GLY A 106 4.57 15.68 5.91
N PRO A 107 5.07 14.44 5.96
CA PRO A 107 6.43 14.21 5.55
C PRO A 107 6.64 14.39 4.05
N MET A 108 7.66 15.19 3.74
CA MET A 108 8.16 15.36 2.39
C MET A 108 9.14 14.24 2.06
N VAL A 109 8.77 13.44 1.06
CA VAL A 109 9.64 12.44 0.46
C VAL A 109 10.10 12.99 -0.89
N CYS A 110 11.36 13.43 -0.97
CA CYS A 110 11.91 14.01 -2.19
C CYS A 110 12.48 12.91 -3.10
N SER A 111 12.03 12.81 -4.35
CA SER A 111 12.71 11.97 -5.35
C SER A 111 14.02 12.62 -5.77
N LYS A 112 15.13 11.87 -5.67
CA LYS A 112 16.45 12.38 -6.09
C LYS A 112 16.53 12.61 -7.59
N GLU A 113 15.84 11.79 -8.39
CA GLU A 113 15.93 11.83 -9.85
C GLU A 113 14.95 12.83 -10.45
N THR A 114 13.67 12.79 -10.04
CA THR A 114 12.66 13.67 -10.63
C THR A 114 12.65 15.07 -10.01
N LYS A 115 13.33 15.25 -8.86
CA LYS A 115 13.23 16.44 -7.99
C LYS A 115 11.79 16.75 -7.53
N GLU A 116 10.84 15.85 -7.78
CA GLU A 116 9.48 15.99 -7.30
C GLU A 116 9.47 15.61 -5.80
N THR A 117 8.98 16.54 -4.97
CA THR A 117 8.68 16.27 -3.58
C THR A 117 7.28 15.65 -3.49
N LEU A 118 7.22 14.34 -3.24
CA LEU A 118 5.97 13.72 -2.83
C LEU A 118 5.71 14.08 -1.37
N CYS A 119 4.68 14.88 -1.12
CA CYS A 119 4.17 15.08 0.23
C CYS A 119 3.20 13.95 0.54
N MET A 120 3.49 13.15 1.56
CA MET A 120 2.53 12.14 2.02
C MET A 120 1.36 12.85 2.70
N PRO A 121 0.09 12.64 2.29
CA PRO A 121 -1.06 13.18 2.98
C PRO A 121 -1.06 12.68 4.43
N PRO A 122 -1.25 13.55 5.43
CA PRO A 122 -1.29 13.15 6.84
C PRO A 122 -2.24 11.98 7.10
N LYS A 123 -3.37 11.97 6.38
CA LYS A 123 -4.37 10.91 6.44
C LYS A 123 -3.90 9.51 6.05
N VAL A 124 -2.92 9.39 5.16
CA VAL A 124 -2.37 8.07 4.82
C VAL A 124 -1.63 7.51 6.03
N LEU A 125 -0.90 8.36 6.76
CA LEU A 125 -0.24 7.95 7.99
C LEU A 125 -1.24 7.66 9.11
N ASP A 126 -2.29 8.47 9.25
CA ASP A 126 -3.37 8.21 10.21
C ASP A 126 -4.08 6.88 9.91
N TYR A 127 -4.32 6.59 8.64
CA TYR A 127 -4.87 5.31 8.21
C TYR A 127 -3.93 4.16 8.57
N ILE A 128 -2.62 4.30 8.31
CA ILE A 128 -1.63 3.26 8.65
C ILE A 128 -1.60 3.00 10.16
N ARG A 129 -1.59 4.06 10.98
CA ARG A 129 -1.63 3.94 12.45
C ARG A 129 -2.90 3.26 12.91
N LYS A 130 -4.06 3.80 12.53
CA LYS A 130 -5.37 3.23 12.89
C LYS A 130 -5.49 1.77 12.46
N ARG A 131 -5.03 1.42 11.25
CA ARG A 131 -5.09 0.05 10.77
C ARG A 131 -4.15 -0.87 11.55
N SER A 132 -2.98 -0.39 11.95
CA SER A 132 -2.10 -1.14 12.85
C SER A 132 -2.76 -1.40 14.20
N GLU A 133 -3.46 -0.40 14.76
CA GLU A 133 -4.20 -0.54 16.02
C GLU A 133 -5.33 -1.57 15.90
N ASP A 134 -6.16 -1.46 14.85
CA ASP A 134 -7.27 -2.39 14.60
C ASP A 134 -6.79 -3.86 14.54
N LEU A 135 -5.63 -4.10 13.91
CA LEU A 135 -5.05 -5.44 13.78
C LEU A 135 -4.53 -6.01 15.10
N ASP A 136 -4.22 -5.18 16.11
CA ASP A 136 -3.81 -5.66 17.43
C ASP A 136 -5.01 -6.18 18.22
N TYR A 137 -6.15 -5.50 18.12
CA TYR A 137 -7.37 -5.92 18.80
C TYR A 137 -7.86 -7.29 18.33
N ASP A 138 -7.70 -7.61 17.04
CA ASP A 138 -8.10 -8.91 16.48
C ASP A 138 -7.24 -10.06 17.03
N GLN A 139 -5.96 -9.81 17.38
CA GLN A 139 -5.06 -10.84 17.88
C GLN A 139 -5.37 -11.22 19.33
N ASP A 140 -5.67 -10.24 20.19
CA ASP A 140 -5.92 -10.46 21.61
C ASP A 140 -7.24 -11.22 21.89
N GLN A 141 -8.25 -11.08 21.03
CA GLN A 141 -9.53 -11.79 21.21
C GLN A 141 -9.44 -13.30 20.94
N SER A 142 -8.37 -13.77 20.29
CA SER A 142 -8.23 -15.17 19.90
C SER A 142 -7.53 -16.06 20.95
N GLN A 143 -7.04 -15.48 22.06
CA GLN A 143 -6.53 -16.26 23.19
C GLN A 143 -7.63 -16.49 24.25
N PRO A 144 -7.93 -17.75 24.62
CA PRO A 144 -8.87 -18.04 25.70
C PRO A 144 -8.39 -17.41 27.01
N GLN A 145 -9.17 -16.49 27.55
CA GLN A 145 -8.89 -15.83 28.83
C GLN A 145 -8.94 -16.86 29.97
N ASP A 146 -7.77 -17.29 30.45
CA ASP A 146 -7.67 -17.92 31.77
C ASP A 146 -7.87 -16.82 32.83
N SER A 147 -9.01 -16.90 33.52
CA SER A 147 -9.59 -15.86 34.37
C SER A 147 -8.86 -15.55 35.68
N SER A 148 -7.57 -15.83 35.81
CA SER A 148 -6.84 -15.81 37.09
C SER A 148 -5.67 -14.83 37.20
N THR A 149 -5.39 -14.00 36.20
CA THR A 149 -4.30 -12.99 36.30
C THR A 149 -4.87 -11.57 36.19
N PRO A 150 -4.67 -10.70 37.20
CA PRO A 150 -5.11 -9.31 37.13
C PRO A 150 -4.40 -8.61 35.98
N PRO A 151 -5.11 -7.75 35.22
CA PRO A 151 -4.51 -7.06 34.08
C PRO A 151 -3.38 -6.17 34.59
N LEU A 152 -2.14 -6.54 34.27
CA LEU A 152 -1.05 -5.59 34.34
C LEU A 152 -1.46 -4.44 33.42
N SER A 153 -1.72 -3.27 34.01
CA SER A 153 -1.89 -2.01 33.29
C SER A 153 -0.60 -1.73 32.55
N GLN A 154 -0.46 -2.34 31.37
CA GLN A 154 0.63 -2.10 30.45
C GLN A 154 0.45 -0.65 30.01
N ALA A 155 1.25 0.24 30.61
CA ALA A 155 1.25 1.64 30.27
C ALA A 155 1.50 1.73 28.76
N CYS A 156 0.45 2.07 28.01
CA CYS A 156 0.53 2.29 26.58
C CYS A 156 1.55 3.41 26.36
N SER A 157 2.77 3.04 26.03
CA SER A 157 3.74 3.99 25.52
C SER A 157 3.15 4.53 24.23
N ASN A 158 2.73 5.80 24.25
CA ASN A 158 2.15 6.56 23.11
C ASN A 158 3.14 6.75 21.94
N ASP A 159 4.11 5.86 21.79
CA ASP A 159 5.12 5.93 20.73
C ASP A 159 4.57 5.24 19.48
N ASP A 160 3.51 5.81 18.91
CA ASP A 160 2.94 5.40 17.62
C ASP A 160 3.75 6.00 16.47
N THR A 161 5.04 5.71 16.47
CA THR A 161 5.94 6.11 15.41
C THR A 161 5.70 5.26 14.16
N VAL A 162 5.54 5.95 13.03
CA VAL A 162 5.55 5.35 11.71
C VAL A 162 6.86 5.77 11.05
N VAL A 163 7.60 4.80 10.53
CA VAL A 163 8.90 5.01 9.89
C VAL A 163 8.83 4.51 8.46
N LEU A 164 9.18 5.35 7.49
CA LEU A 164 9.40 4.87 6.13
C LEU A 164 10.72 4.10 6.10
N LYS A 165 10.66 2.80 5.81
CA LYS A 165 11.82 1.88 5.77
C LYS A 165 12.42 1.77 4.39
N ARG A 166 11.55 1.67 3.37
CA ARG A 166 11.98 1.46 1.99
C ARG A 166 11.14 2.27 1.02
N ARG A 167 11.79 2.68 -0.05
CA ARG A 167 11.16 3.31 -1.21
C ARG A 167 11.67 2.66 -2.49
N PHE A 168 10.73 2.33 -3.36
CA PHE A 168 11.00 1.83 -4.70
C PHE A 168 10.27 2.68 -5.72
N GLU A 169 10.95 3.04 -6.80
CA GLU A 169 10.38 3.80 -7.91
C GLU A 169 10.59 3.03 -9.22
N TYR A 170 9.50 2.90 -9.98
CA TYR A 170 9.48 2.19 -11.25
C TYR A 170 8.82 3.02 -12.34
N GLU A 171 9.37 2.93 -13.54
CA GLU A 171 8.75 3.42 -14.77
C GLU A 171 8.46 2.21 -15.67
N PHE A 172 7.18 2.01 -16.01
CA PHE A 172 6.73 0.94 -16.91
C PHE A 172 6.40 1.55 -18.26
N GLY A 173 7.30 1.33 -19.24
CA GLY A 173 7.04 1.65 -20.65
C GLY A 173 6.72 3.12 -20.95
N GLY A 174 7.03 4.05 -20.03
CA GLY A 174 6.72 5.48 -20.15
C GLY A 174 5.24 5.84 -20.02
N TYR A 175 4.36 4.90 -19.69
CA TYR A 175 2.92 5.15 -19.53
C TYR A 175 2.44 5.07 -18.08
N LEU A 176 3.20 4.37 -17.22
CA LEU A 176 2.88 4.21 -15.82
C LEU A 176 4.14 4.38 -14.98
N SER A 177 4.09 5.30 -14.02
CA SER A 177 5.06 5.38 -12.94
C SER A 177 4.44 4.84 -11.66
N VAL A 178 5.18 4.02 -10.93
CA VAL A 178 4.75 3.44 -9.66
C VAL A 178 5.80 3.72 -8.61
N MET A 179 5.35 4.16 -7.45
CA MET A 179 6.20 4.33 -6.28
C MET A 179 5.64 3.49 -5.13
N MET A 180 6.46 2.59 -4.60
CA MET A 180 6.12 1.75 -3.46
C MET A 180 6.86 2.23 -2.22
N LEU A 181 6.12 2.46 -1.15
CA LEU A 181 6.59 2.98 0.12
C LEU A 181 6.30 1.96 1.21
N HIS A 182 7.34 1.49 1.88
CA HIS A 182 7.23 0.51 2.97
C HIS A 182 7.32 1.26 4.28
N PHE A 183 6.20 1.37 4.99
CA PHE A 183 6.17 1.94 6.33
C PHE A 183 6.27 0.82 7.36
N GLN A 184 7.01 1.07 8.44
CA GLN A 184 7.04 0.21 9.61
C GLN A 184 6.54 0.98 10.82
N CYS A 185 5.55 0.42 11.51
CA CYS A 185 5.03 0.97 12.77
C CYS A 185 5.94 0.57 13.94
N SER A 186 5.84 1.28 15.07
CA SER A 186 6.60 1.01 16.31
C SER A 186 6.49 -0.45 16.79
N ARG A 187 5.34 -1.09 16.53
CA ARG A 187 5.07 -2.51 16.84
C ARG A 187 5.68 -3.51 15.84
N GLY A 188 6.49 -3.04 14.88
CA GLY A 188 7.21 -3.87 13.92
C GLY A 188 6.42 -4.25 12.66
N ARG A 189 5.10 -4.00 12.62
CA ARG A 189 4.26 -4.21 11.43
C ARG A 189 4.72 -3.39 10.25
N THR A 190 4.66 -3.98 9.06
CA THR A 190 5.02 -3.31 7.80
C THR A 190 3.78 -3.10 6.94
N HIS A 191 3.62 -1.88 6.42
CA HIS A 191 2.53 -1.48 5.53
C HIS A 191 3.10 -1.07 4.18
N LEU A 192 2.42 -1.45 3.11
CA LEU A 192 2.77 -1.08 1.74
C LEU A 192 1.82 0.00 1.24
N VAL A 193 2.37 1.12 0.78
CA VAL A 193 1.63 2.15 0.04
C VAL A 193 2.18 2.21 -1.37
N GLU A 194 1.32 1.98 -2.35
CA GLU A 194 1.63 2.06 -3.77
C GLU A 194 0.94 3.29 -4.37
N VAL A 195 1.76 4.20 -4.88
CA VAL A 195 1.32 5.42 -5.55
C VAL A 195 1.53 5.26 -7.05
N TYR A 196 0.47 5.43 -7.82
CA TYR A 196 0.47 5.25 -9.26
C TYR A 196 0.31 6.60 -9.97
N ARG A 197 1.06 6.81 -11.04
CA ARG A 197 0.89 7.94 -11.96
C ARG A 197 0.74 7.40 -13.37
N LEU A 198 -0.44 7.58 -13.97
CA LEU A 198 -0.65 7.31 -15.38
C LEU A 198 -0.23 8.53 -16.20
N HIS A 199 0.63 8.31 -17.20
CA HIS A 199 1.02 9.35 -18.16
C HIS A 199 -0.02 9.42 -19.27
N SER A 200 -0.99 10.32 -19.11
CA SER A 200 -2.12 10.54 -20.04
C SER A 200 -1.70 10.87 -21.48
N ASP A 201 -0.49 11.39 -21.65
CA ASP A 201 0.04 11.77 -22.95
C ASP A 201 0.51 10.58 -23.78
N SER A 202 0.68 9.41 -23.16
CA SER A 202 1.03 8.19 -23.88
C SER A 202 -0.21 7.55 -24.53
N ALA A 203 -0.10 7.14 -25.80
CA ALA A 203 -1.16 6.40 -26.49
C ALA A 203 -1.56 5.14 -25.71
N LEU A 204 -0.58 4.48 -25.07
CA LEU A 204 -0.82 3.32 -24.22
C LEU A 204 -1.58 3.69 -22.94
N GLY A 205 -1.29 4.84 -22.31
CA GLY A 205 -2.03 5.34 -21.16
C GLY A 205 -3.51 5.54 -21.45
N ARG A 206 -3.86 6.03 -22.65
CA ARG A 206 -5.26 6.14 -23.10
C ARG A 206 -5.93 4.77 -23.25
N VAL A 207 -5.24 3.80 -23.85
CA VAL A 207 -5.76 2.43 -24.02
C VAL A 207 -5.94 1.75 -22.66
N VAL A 208 -4.95 1.85 -21.77
CA VAL A 208 -5.02 1.29 -20.42
C VAL A 208 -6.16 1.93 -19.64
N ASN A 209 -6.33 3.25 -19.68
CA ASN A 209 -7.45 3.91 -18.99
C ASN A 209 -8.81 3.41 -19.52
N LEU A 210 -8.92 3.20 -20.83
CA LEU A 210 -10.12 2.66 -21.47
C LEU A 210 -10.38 1.18 -21.07
N LEU A 211 -9.32 0.38 -20.94
CA LEU A 211 -9.39 -1.02 -20.50
C LEU A 211 -9.64 -1.17 -18.99
N LEU A 212 -9.24 -0.20 -18.17
CA LEU A 212 -9.45 -0.21 -16.72
C LEU A 212 -10.82 0.35 -16.30
N GLN A 213 -11.52 1.09 -17.18
CA GLN A 213 -12.87 1.59 -16.90
C GLN A 213 -13.88 0.49 -16.53
N PRO A 214 -13.97 -0.65 -17.23
CA PRO A 214 -14.84 -1.76 -16.85
C PRO A 214 -14.54 -2.35 -15.47
N LEU A 215 -13.26 -2.40 -15.08
CA LEU A 215 -12.85 -2.91 -13.76
C LEU A 215 -13.28 -1.97 -12.63
N ARG A 216 -13.21 -0.65 -12.85
CA ARG A 216 -13.78 0.34 -11.93
C ARG A 216 -15.29 0.19 -11.80
N PHE A 217 -15.97 -0.14 -12.90
CA PHE A 217 -17.41 -0.40 -12.88
C PHE A 217 -17.77 -1.69 -12.15
N LEU A 218 -16.98 -2.76 -12.30
CA LEU A 218 -17.14 -4.01 -11.54
C LEU A 218 -16.90 -3.82 -10.03
N ASP A 219 -15.91 -3.02 -9.64
CA ASP A 219 -15.70 -2.66 -8.23
C ASP A 219 -16.90 -1.89 -7.66
N LEU A 220 -17.48 -0.96 -8.42
CA LEU A 220 -18.70 -0.26 -8.01
C LEU A 220 -19.92 -1.19 -7.90
N LEU A 221 -20.09 -2.14 -8.83
CA LEU A 221 -21.19 -3.11 -8.81
C LEU A 221 -21.10 -4.07 -7.62
N THR A 222 -19.92 -4.63 -7.39
CA THR A 222 -19.69 -5.56 -6.28
C THR A 222 -19.87 -4.88 -4.92
N ARG A 223 -19.48 -3.61 -4.79
CA ARG A 223 -19.73 -2.81 -3.58
C ARG A 223 -21.20 -2.43 -3.39
N GLY A 224 -21.93 -2.14 -4.47
CA GLY A 224 -23.37 -1.87 -4.41
C GLY A 224 -24.16 -3.06 -3.87
N LEU A 225 -23.83 -4.26 -4.35
CA LEU A 225 -24.46 -5.50 -3.89
C LEU A 225 -24.16 -5.80 -2.41
N ALA A 226 -22.91 -5.60 -1.96
CA ALA A 226 -22.54 -5.82 -0.56
C ALA A 226 -23.21 -4.84 0.41
N SER A 227 -23.49 -3.60 -0.01
CA SER A 227 -24.15 -2.60 0.83
C SER A 227 -25.65 -2.84 1.01
N ASP A 228 -26.33 -3.46 0.04
CA ASP A 228 -27.77 -3.73 0.12
C ASP A 228 -28.08 -4.92 1.03
N ASP A 229 -27.17 -5.89 1.14
CA ASP A 229 -27.33 -7.02 2.06
C ASP A 229 -27.18 -6.60 3.53
N ALA A 230 -26.35 -5.61 3.82
CA ALA A 230 -26.20 -5.07 5.17
C ALA A 230 -27.46 -4.35 5.69
N ARG A 231 -28.26 -3.74 4.80
CA ARG A 231 -29.51 -3.04 5.17
C ARG A 231 -30.72 -3.95 5.36
N LYS A 232 -30.64 -5.22 4.95
CA LYS A 232 -31.73 -6.20 5.12
C LYS A 232 -31.64 -7.00 6.43
N LEU A 233 -30.59 -6.77 7.22
CA LEU A 233 -30.30 -7.45 8.48
C LEU A 233 -30.51 -6.56 9.72
N GLU A 234 -30.96 -5.31 9.52
CA GLU A 234 -31.46 -4.39 10.55
C GLU A 234 -33.00 -4.31 10.50
#